data_AF-A8X9Z9-F1
#
_entry.id   AF-A8X9Z9-F1
#
_cell.length_a   1.000
_cell.length_b   1.000
_cell.length_c   1.000
_cell.angle_alpha   90.00
_cell.angle_beta   90.00
_cell.angle_gamma   90.00
#
_symmetry.space_group_name_H-M   'P 1'
#
loop_
_entity.id
_entity.type
_entity.pdbx_description
1 polymer ?
#
loop_
_entity_poly.entity_id
_entity_poly.type
_entity_poly.pdbx_seq_one_letter_code
_entity_poly.pdbx_strand_id
1 'polypeptide(L)'
;MKLDNMPIELVHEIMKWVRPTDILSSALSCVELASVVVNLLPKIHDMKIKISNGQLSGGLNRDTVNLQIPQIDDEETKEILNLLMPHLGEDIDSLRLENDMVTGEISDEQLARVLHSTKDAPLKTLNLSEVDLERIHTWTLALIAGFNQLEKVEIEQCRLGGDTEAKLLRCLQSSFQTLSQIDLKGTPQITDNFSRRISRSCPNLAYFRISDCPLVTTLSALPFIESTAFRRNDQLDVHMDNTGFDADQLSTFMRSPLFGSSSEEWCLKPVQIPLGFTKSAVLALHASRKCVFIFA
;
A
#
# COMPACT_ATOMS: atom_id res chain seq x y z
N MET A 1 10.46 -42.35 7.67
CA MET A 1 11.81 -41.82 7.38
C MET A 1 11.67 -40.31 7.38
N LYS A 2 12.36 -39.59 8.27
CA LYS A 2 12.30 -38.12 8.28
C LYS A 2 12.98 -37.59 7.01
N LEU A 3 12.39 -36.61 6.34
CA LEU A 3 12.90 -36.03 5.09
C LEU A 3 14.33 -35.49 5.25
N ASP A 4 14.62 -34.99 6.44
CA ASP A 4 15.87 -34.42 6.93
C ASP A 4 17.05 -35.42 6.97
N ASN A 5 16.81 -36.72 6.76
CA ASN A 5 17.87 -37.74 6.63
C ASN A 5 18.01 -38.31 5.19
N MET A 6 17.30 -37.74 4.21
CA MET A 6 17.43 -38.16 2.81
C MET A 6 18.50 -37.34 2.06
N PRO A 7 19.24 -37.96 1.12
CA PRO A 7 20.03 -37.25 0.12
C PRO A 7 19.21 -36.17 -0.58
N ILE A 8 19.80 -35.00 -0.80
CA ILE A 8 19.12 -33.82 -1.35
C ILE A 8 18.53 -34.09 -2.74
N GLU A 9 19.17 -34.96 -3.52
CA GLU A 9 18.70 -35.38 -4.83
C GLU A 9 17.38 -36.17 -4.74
N LEU A 10 17.23 -37.01 -3.72
CA LEU A 10 15.99 -37.74 -3.48
C LEU A 10 14.88 -36.82 -2.98
N VAL A 11 15.23 -35.83 -2.15
CA VAL A 11 14.27 -34.80 -1.72
C VAL A 11 13.78 -34.01 -2.94
N HIS A 12 14.68 -33.58 -3.83
CA HIS A 12 14.31 -32.91 -5.08
C HIS A 12 13.39 -33.76 -5.96
N GLU A 13 13.67 -35.06 -6.14
CA GLU A 13 12.80 -35.94 -6.94
C GLU A 13 11.41 -36.13 -6.33
N ILE A 14 11.31 -36.26 -5.00
CA ILE A 14 10.01 -36.38 -4.32
C ILE A 14 9.22 -35.07 -4.48
N MET A 15 9.87 -33.93 -4.27
CA MET A 15 9.22 -32.62 -4.26
C MET A 15 8.67 -32.20 -5.63
N LYS A 16 9.14 -32.78 -6.74
CA LYS A 16 8.51 -32.60 -8.07
C LYS A 16 7.04 -33.02 -8.14
N TRP A 17 6.62 -33.93 -7.25
CA TRP A 17 5.26 -34.47 -7.21
C TRP A 17 4.42 -33.85 -6.09
N VAL A 18 5.01 -32.97 -5.29
CA VAL A 18 4.37 -32.29 -4.16
C VAL A 18 3.80 -30.96 -4.65
N ARG A 19 2.60 -30.60 -4.18
CA ARG A 19 2.00 -29.33 -4.60
C ARG A 19 2.81 -28.17 -4.01
N PRO A 20 2.95 -27.03 -4.70
CA PRO A 20 3.70 -25.89 -4.19
C PRO A 20 3.31 -25.42 -2.78
N THR A 21 2.01 -25.47 -2.44
CA THR A 21 1.54 -25.12 -1.11
C THR A 21 2.00 -26.08 -0.02
N ASP A 22 2.20 -27.36 -0.36
CA ASP A 22 2.67 -28.39 0.57
C ASP A 22 4.20 -28.28 0.73
N ILE A 23 4.92 -27.89 -0.34
CA ILE A 23 6.35 -27.52 -0.27
C ILE A 23 6.54 -26.33 0.67
N LEU A 24 5.73 -25.27 0.50
CA LEU A 24 5.75 -24.09 1.37
C LEU A 24 5.44 -24.47 2.82
N SER A 25 4.37 -25.24 3.04
CA SER A 25 3.99 -25.70 4.39
C SER A 25 5.12 -26.52 5.05
N SER A 26 5.85 -27.31 4.26
CA SER A 26 7.01 -28.05 4.74
C SER A 26 8.17 -27.11 5.11
N ALA A 27 8.47 -26.12 4.27
CA ALA A 27 9.49 -25.11 4.55
C ALA A 27 9.18 -24.31 5.82
N LEU A 28 7.91 -24.00 6.07
CA LEU A 28 7.48 -23.26 7.25
C LEU A 28 7.48 -24.08 8.55
N SER A 29 7.70 -25.39 8.49
CA SER A 29 7.56 -26.29 9.64
C SER A 29 8.83 -26.50 10.47
N CYS A 30 10.02 -26.36 9.85
CA CYS A 30 11.32 -26.38 10.53
C CYS A 30 12.44 -25.85 9.62
N VAL A 31 13.54 -25.44 10.23
CA VAL A 31 14.71 -24.84 9.55
C VAL A 31 15.35 -25.81 8.54
N GLU A 32 15.47 -27.09 8.88
CA GLU A 32 16.12 -28.08 8.00
C GLU A 32 15.36 -28.23 6.68
N LEU A 33 14.03 -28.31 6.74
CA LEU A 33 13.21 -28.38 5.54
C LEU A 33 13.24 -27.08 4.75
N ALA A 34 13.18 -25.93 5.43
CA ALA A 34 13.34 -24.62 4.78
C ALA A 34 14.63 -24.54 3.97
N SER A 35 15.75 -24.98 4.56
CA SER A 35 17.08 -24.92 3.93
C SER A 35 17.21 -25.76 2.66
N VAL A 36 16.37 -26.80 2.51
CA VAL A 36 16.41 -27.73 1.39
C VAL A 36 15.40 -27.36 0.31
N VAL A 37 14.16 -27.04 0.72
CA VAL A 37 13.02 -26.99 -0.21
C VAL A 37 12.68 -25.59 -0.71
N VAL A 38 13.28 -24.54 -0.13
CA VAL A 38 12.95 -23.15 -0.51
C VAL A 38 13.16 -22.89 -2.00
N ASN A 39 14.26 -23.40 -2.57
CA ASN A 39 14.61 -23.23 -3.98
C ASN A 39 13.68 -23.99 -4.94
N LEU A 40 12.79 -24.84 -4.42
CA LEU A 40 11.78 -25.57 -5.19
C LEU A 40 10.45 -24.82 -5.26
N LEU A 41 10.29 -23.76 -4.46
CA LEU A 41 9.10 -22.93 -4.51
C LEU A 41 9.03 -22.19 -5.85
N PRO A 42 7.85 -22.13 -6.49
CA PRO A 42 7.70 -21.40 -7.73
C PRO A 42 7.94 -19.90 -7.50
N LYS A 43 8.29 -19.19 -8.57
CA LYS A 43 8.26 -17.73 -8.58
C LYS A 43 6.85 -17.24 -8.31
N ILE A 44 6.75 -16.16 -7.55
CA ILE A 44 5.50 -15.52 -7.18
C ILE A 44 5.53 -14.04 -7.57
N HIS A 45 4.35 -13.44 -7.71
CA HIS A 45 4.22 -12.02 -8.04
C HIS A 45 3.45 -11.23 -6.96
N ASP A 46 2.61 -11.90 -6.15
CA ASP A 46 1.83 -11.28 -5.08
C ASP A 46 2.16 -11.90 -3.72
N MET A 47 2.65 -11.08 -2.79
CA MET A 47 3.01 -11.51 -1.44
C MET A 47 2.12 -10.84 -0.40
N LYS A 48 1.40 -11.65 0.39
CA LYS A 48 0.54 -11.20 1.48
C LYS A 48 1.06 -11.75 2.79
N ILE A 49 1.38 -10.85 3.71
CA ILE A 49 1.86 -11.21 5.04
C ILE A 49 0.89 -10.63 6.05
N LYS A 50 0.32 -11.51 6.87
CA LYS A 50 -0.47 -11.16 8.03
C LYS A 50 0.33 -11.46 9.30
N ILE A 51 0.52 -10.46 10.15
CA ILE A 51 1.10 -10.63 11.48
C ILE A 51 -0.03 -10.78 12.50
N SER A 52 -0.03 -11.88 13.26
CA SER A 52 -1.12 -12.20 14.20
C SER A 52 -0.65 -13.16 15.31
N ASN A 53 -1.53 -13.51 16.24
CA ASN A 53 -1.26 -14.51 17.29
C ASN A 53 -1.23 -15.97 16.81
N GLY A 54 -1.47 -16.22 15.53
CA GLY A 54 -1.42 -17.58 15.00
C GLY A 54 0.02 -18.09 14.82
N GLN A 55 0.14 -19.40 14.59
CA GLN A 55 1.42 -20.05 14.29
C GLN A 55 1.94 -19.66 12.91
N LEU A 56 3.25 -19.82 12.70
CA LEU A 56 3.85 -19.67 11.38
C LEU A 56 3.17 -20.64 10.42
N SER A 57 2.56 -20.11 9.38
CA SER A 57 1.85 -20.90 8.39
C SER A 57 1.73 -20.13 7.09
N GLY A 58 1.40 -20.83 6.02
CA GLY A 58 1.27 -20.20 4.72
C GLY A 58 0.60 -21.08 3.70
N GLY A 59 0.15 -20.44 2.63
CA GLY A 59 -0.47 -21.09 1.50
C GLY A 59 -0.05 -20.44 0.20
N LEU A 60 0.11 -21.26 -0.83
CA LEU A 60 0.44 -20.80 -2.17
C LEU A 60 -0.71 -21.11 -3.11
N ASN A 61 -1.23 -20.07 -3.77
CA ASN A 61 -2.27 -20.19 -4.78
C ASN A 61 -1.84 -19.43 -6.03
N ARG A 62 -1.60 -20.18 -7.12
CA ARG A 62 -1.06 -19.65 -8.38
C ARG A 62 0.28 -18.92 -8.14
N ASP A 63 0.30 -17.61 -8.31
CA ASP A 63 1.42 -16.70 -8.15
C ASP A 63 1.32 -15.85 -6.87
N THR A 64 0.36 -16.19 -5.99
CA THR A 64 0.15 -15.51 -4.71
C THR A 64 0.60 -16.38 -3.55
N VAL A 65 1.48 -15.83 -2.69
CA VAL A 65 1.76 -16.40 -1.37
C VAL A 65 1.01 -15.66 -0.29
N ASN A 66 0.43 -16.40 0.64
CA ASN A 66 -0.14 -15.86 1.87
C ASN A 66 0.64 -16.45 3.04
N LEU A 67 1.22 -15.60 3.88
CA LEU A 67 1.97 -15.99 5.06
C LEU A 67 1.30 -15.39 6.29
N GLN A 68 1.12 -16.22 7.29
CA GLN A 68 0.81 -15.79 8.64
C GLN A 68 2.09 -15.89 9.46
N ILE A 69 2.57 -14.75 9.94
CA ILE A 69 3.76 -14.67 10.79
C ILE A 69 3.30 -14.43 12.24
N PRO A 70 3.81 -15.21 13.21
CA PRO A 70 3.54 -14.96 14.62
C PRO A 70 4.01 -13.56 15.02
N GLN A 71 3.21 -12.88 15.82
CA GLN A 71 3.55 -11.55 16.32
C GLN A 71 4.83 -11.55 17.17
N ILE A 72 5.06 -12.62 17.92
CA ILE A 72 6.32 -12.91 18.61
C ILE A 72 6.93 -14.10 17.89
N ASP A 73 7.96 -13.86 17.07
CA ASP A 73 8.72 -14.91 16.43
C ASP A 73 9.91 -15.34 17.30
N ASP A 74 9.96 -16.63 17.61
CA ASP A 74 11.14 -17.25 18.21
C ASP A 74 12.30 -17.34 17.21
N GLU A 75 13.48 -17.70 17.69
CA GLU A 75 14.68 -17.78 16.84
C GLU A 75 14.52 -18.76 15.67
N GLU A 76 13.76 -19.85 15.86
CA GLU A 76 13.47 -20.82 14.80
C GLU A 76 12.61 -20.19 13.68
N THR A 77 11.53 -19.51 14.06
CA THR A 77 10.67 -18.76 13.14
C THR A 77 11.46 -17.70 12.37
N LYS A 78 12.35 -16.97 13.06
CA LYS A 78 13.22 -15.97 12.41
C LYS A 78 14.14 -16.61 11.39
N GLU A 79 14.76 -17.74 11.72
CA GLU A 79 15.68 -18.45 10.82
C GLU A 79 14.95 -18.99 9.58
N ILE A 80 13.77 -19.59 9.75
CA ILE A 80 12.92 -20.02 8.64
C ILE A 80 12.60 -18.83 7.71
N LEU A 81 12.18 -17.69 8.27
CA LEU A 81 11.86 -16.51 7.47
C LEU A 81 13.09 -15.92 6.77
N ASN A 82 14.27 -15.95 7.39
CA ASN A 82 15.51 -15.49 6.77
C ASN A 82 15.94 -16.37 5.57
N LEU A 83 15.61 -17.66 5.59
CA LEU A 83 15.81 -18.56 4.44
C LEU A 83 14.75 -18.32 3.35
N LEU A 84 13.49 -18.12 3.75
CA LEU A 84 12.34 -18.09 2.85
C LEU A 84 12.15 -16.74 2.13
N MET A 85 12.25 -15.63 2.87
CA MET A 85 11.88 -14.30 2.36
C MET A 85 12.71 -13.83 1.16
N PRO A 86 14.04 -14.06 1.09
CA PRO A 86 14.82 -13.65 -0.10
C PRO A 86 14.35 -14.33 -1.38
N HIS A 87 13.98 -15.62 -1.32
CA HIS A 87 13.49 -16.37 -2.48
C HIS A 87 12.09 -15.91 -2.90
N LEU A 88 11.19 -15.74 -1.93
CA LEU A 88 9.82 -15.31 -2.23
C LEU A 88 9.76 -13.84 -2.67
N GLY A 89 10.67 -12.99 -2.17
CA GLY A 89 10.65 -11.55 -2.39
C GLY A 89 11.31 -11.09 -3.69
N GLU A 90 11.99 -11.96 -4.44
CA GLU A 90 12.84 -11.56 -5.57
C GLU A 90 12.05 -10.94 -6.75
N ASP A 91 10.95 -11.57 -7.16
CA ASP A 91 10.23 -11.24 -8.40
C ASP A 91 8.83 -10.63 -8.17
N ILE A 92 8.51 -10.24 -6.93
CA ILE A 92 7.16 -9.74 -6.61
C ILE A 92 6.92 -8.35 -7.20
N ASP A 93 5.69 -8.13 -7.67
CA ASP A 93 5.20 -6.82 -8.07
C ASP A 93 4.15 -6.26 -7.09
N SER A 94 3.68 -7.08 -6.14
CA SER A 94 2.70 -6.71 -5.12
C SER A 94 3.13 -7.20 -3.74
N LEU A 95 3.16 -6.29 -2.77
CA LEU A 95 3.39 -6.58 -1.35
C LEU A 95 2.23 -6.03 -0.51
N ARG A 96 1.62 -6.90 0.30
CA ARG A 96 0.63 -6.55 1.33
C ARG A 96 1.11 -6.96 2.70
N LEU A 97 1.11 -6.01 3.63
CA LEU A 97 1.37 -6.23 5.04
C LEU A 97 0.13 -5.84 5.85
N GLU A 98 -0.38 -6.77 6.63
CA GLU A 98 -1.55 -6.58 7.49
C GLU A 98 -1.17 -6.94 8.94
N ASN A 99 -1.49 -6.08 9.89
CA ASN A 99 -1.40 -6.39 11.30
C ASN A 99 -2.77 -6.75 11.86
N ASP A 100 -2.87 -7.80 12.68
CA ASP A 100 -4.09 -8.10 13.42
C ASP A 100 -4.14 -7.25 14.72
N MET A 101 -4.91 -6.16 14.70
CA MET A 101 -4.98 -5.17 15.80
C MET A 101 -5.48 -5.72 17.14
N VAL A 102 -5.93 -6.98 17.20
CA VAL A 102 -6.50 -7.58 18.42
C VAL A 102 -5.42 -7.88 19.47
N THR A 103 -4.18 -8.14 19.06
CA THR A 103 -3.21 -8.82 19.94
C THR A 103 -1.84 -8.13 20.05
N GLY A 104 -1.55 -7.21 19.14
CA GLY A 104 -0.51 -6.19 19.26
C GLY A 104 0.12 -5.84 17.91
N GLU A 105 1.34 -5.31 17.90
CA GLU A 105 1.88 -4.58 16.74
C GLU A 105 3.03 -5.32 16.04
N ILE A 106 3.15 -5.06 14.74
CA ILE A 106 4.33 -5.41 13.94
C ILE A 106 5.57 -4.76 14.56
N SER A 107 6.62 -5.56 14.78
CA SER A 107 7.89 -5.03 15.27
C SER A 107 8.70 -4.38 14.15
N ASP A 108 9.59 -3.45 14.51
CA ASP A 108 10.50 -2.83 13.55
C ASP A 108 11.41 -3.86 12.84
N GLU A 109 11.85 -4.89 13.55
CA GLU A 109 12.66 -6.00 13.01
C GLU A 109 11.87 -6.80 11.96
N GLN A 110 10.60 -7.12 12.25
CA GLN A 110 9.73 -7.85 11.32
C GLN A 110 9.50 -7.06 10.02
N LEU A 111 9.17 -5.77 10.14
CA LEU A 111 8.97 -4.91 8.99
C LEU A 111 10.28 -4.72 8.20
N ALA A 112 11.40 -4.50 8.88
CA ALA A 112 12.72 -4.36 8.26
C ALA A 112 13.11 -5.61 7.48
N ARG A 113 12.87 -6.81 8.03
CA ARG A 113 13.13 -8.08 7.35
C ARG A 113 12.35 -8.18 6.04
N VAL A 114 11.05 -7.92 6.06
CA VAL A 114 10.23 -7.97 4.84
C VAL A 114 10.72 -6.96 3.81
N LEU A 115 10.85 -5.68 4.20
CA LEU A 115 11.25 -4.62 3.28
C LEU A 115 12.66 -4.84 2.70
N HIS A 116 13.57 -5.42 3.48
CA HIS A 116 14.92 -5.76 2.99
C HIS A 116 14.89 -6.91 1.99
N SER A 117 14.09 -7.94 2.24
CA SER A 117 13.95 -9.09 1.35
C SER A 117 13.27 -8.76 0.03
N THR A 118 12.52 -7.65 -0.05
CA THR A 118 11.83 -7.22 -1.27
C THR A 118 12.46 -5.97 -1.90
N LYS A 119 13.65 -5.53 -1.45
CA LYS A 119 14.26 -4.25 -1.84
C LYS A 119 14.59 -4.13 -3.34
N ASP A 120 14.93 -5.26 -3.97
CA ASP A 120 15.35 -5.35 -5.36
C ASP A 120 14.19 -5.75 -6.29
N ALA A 121 13.01 -6.02 -5.72
CA ALA A 121 11.84 -6.47 -6.44
C ALA A 121 11.24 -5.33 -7.28
N PRO A 122 10.66 -5.62 -8.47
CA PRO A 122 10.00 -4.64 -9.32
C PRO A 122 8.59 -4.27 -8.79
N LEU A 123 8.51 -3.86 -7.51
CA LEU A 123 7.26 -3.57 -6.83
C LEU A 123 6.48 -2.44 -7.49
N LYS A 124 5.22 -2.75 -7.82
CA LYS A 124 4.21 -1.83 -8.37
C LYS A 124 3.12 -1.52 -7.36
N THR A 125 2.79 -2.46 -6.48
CA THR A 125 1.74 -2.30 -5.47
C THR A 125 2.30 -2.49 -4.07
N LEU A 126 2.05 -1.50 -3.20
CA LEU A 126 2.32 -1.61 -1.77
C LEU A 126 1.02 -1.37 -0.99
N ASN A 127 0.64 -2.32 -0.16
CA ASN A 127 -0.47 -2.17 0.78
C ASN A 127 0.04 -2.36 2.22
N LEU A 128 -0.19 -1.36 3.07
CA LEU A 128 -0.01 -1.45 4.51
C LEU A 128 -1.37 -1.28 5.18
N SER A 129 -1.80 -2.29 5.94
CA SER A 129 -3.08 -2.30 6.63
C SER A 129 -2.88 -2.49 8.13
N GLU A 130 -3.55 -1.64 8.91
CA GLU A 130 -3.63 -1.76 10.36
C GLU A 130 -2.27 -1.66 11.09
N VAL A 131 -1.27 -1.01 10.49
CA VAL A 131 0.09 -0.93 11.06
C VAL A 131 0.30 0.35 11.89
N ASP A 132 0.80 0.22 13.12
CA ASP A 132 1.29 1.38 13.88
C ASP A 132 2.72 1.80 13.45
N LEU A 133 2.77 2.63 12.41
CA LEU A 133 4.01 3.19 11.85
C LEU A 133 4.67 4.23 12.77
N GLU A 134 4.01 4.69 13.84
CA GLU A 134 4.62 5.58 14.84
C GLU A 134 5.77 4.89 15.60
N ARG A 135 5.65 3.57 15.78
CA ARG A 135 6.60 2.74 16.52
C ARG A 135 7.76 2.21 15.67
N ILE A 136 7.68 2.37 14.36
CA ILE A 136 8.68 1.92 13.40
C ILE A 136 9.79 2.98 13.27
N HIS A 137 11.04 2.54 13.24
CA HIS A 137 12.16 3.44 13.06
C HIS A 137 12.11 4.13 11.70
N THR A 138 12.56 5.39 11.67
CA THR A 138 12.52 6.19 10.43
C THR A 138 13.39 5.58 9.32
N TRP A 139 14.50 4.91 9.67
CA TRP A 139 15.34 4.21 8.68
C TRP A 139 14.65 2.99 8.07
N THR A 140 13.78 2.30 8.82
CA THR A 140 13.03 1.14 8.34
C THR A 140 11.98 1.59 7.33
N LEU A 141 11.25 2.65 7.66
CA LEU A 141 10.32 3.29 6.71
C LEU A 141 11.04 3.79 5.45
N ALA A 142 12.26 4.32 5.58
CA ALA A 142 13.04 4.79 4.44
C ALA A 142 13.39 3.69 3.42
N LEU A 143 13.32 2.40 3.79
CA LEU A 143 13.47 1.30 2.84
C LEU A 143 12.39 1.32 1.75
N ILE A 144 11.19 1.83 2.06
CA ILE A 144 10.11 2.01 1.07
C ILE A 144 10.53 2.95 -0.06
N ALA A 145 11.43 3.92 0.20
CA ALA A 145 11.94 4.80 -0.85
C ALA A 145 12.80 4.07 -1.89
N GLY A 146 13.27 2.85 -1.59
CA GLY A 146 13.91 1.97 -2.57
C GLY A 146 12.96 1.51 -3.67
N PHE A 147 11.66 1.42 -3.39
CA PHE A 147 10.64 1.05 -4.37
C PHE A 147 10.36 2.27 -5.27
N ASN A 148 10.96 2.27 -6.45
CA ASN A 148 10.95 3.41 -7.38
C ASN A 148 10.01 3.22 -8.60
N GLN A 149 9.22 2.14 -8.59
CA GLN A 149 8.27 1.79 -9.65
C GLN A 149 6.83 1.59 -9.12
N LEU A 150 6.52 2.07 -7.91
CA LEU A 150 5.17 1.93 -7.37
C LEU A 150 4.18 2.67 -8.26
N GLU A 151 3.16 1.96 -8.70
CA GLU A 151 2.01 2.47 -9.45
C GLU A 151 0.82 2.66 -8.51
N LYS A 152 0.73 1.85 -7.44
CA LYS A 152 -0.37 1.81 -6.49
C LYS A 152 0.13 1.73 -5.05
N VAL A 153 -0.40 2.60 -4.19
CA VAL A 153 -0.16 2.56 -2.74
C VAL A 153 -1.48 2.61 -1.99
N GLU A 154 -1.67 1.68 -1.06
CA GLU A 154 -2.82 1.60 -0.17
C GLU A 154 -2.32 1.63 1.29
N ILE A 155 -2.79 2.60 2.08
CA ILE A 155 -2.50 2.69 3.52
C ILE A 155 -3.84 2.75 4.25
N GLU A 156 -4.21 1.66 4.90
CA GLU A 156 -5.50 1.50 5.54
C GLU A 156 -5.34 1.34 7.05
N GLN A 157 -6.06 2.14 7.83
CA GLN A 157 -6.09 2.06 9.31
C GLN A 157 -4.71 2.12 10.00
N CYS A 158 -3.68 2.62 9.31
CA CYS A 158 -2.36 2.79 9.89
C CYS A 158 -2.29 4.03 10.78
N ARG A 159 -1.46 3.96 11.83
CA ARG A 159 -1.14 5.13 12.67
C ARG A 159 0.21 5.67 12.24
N LEU A 160 0.23 6.91 11.78
CA LEU A 160 1.47 7.54 11.34
C LEU A 160 2.23 8.17 12.53
N GLY A 161 1.53 8.75 13.51
CA GLY A 161 2.13 9.59 14.55
C GLY A 161 2.33 11.04 14.11
N GLY A 162 2.83 11.91 15.00
CA GLY A 162 2.77 13.38 14.86
C GLY A 162 3.52 14.01 13.66
N ASP A 163 4.68 13.48 13.27
CA ASP A 163 5.54 14.04 12.21
C ASP A 163 5.55 13.20 10.91
N THR A 164 4.64 12.24 10.79
CA THR A 164 4.83 11.11 9.87
C THR A 164 4.13 11.26 8.51
N GLU A 165 3.20 12.21 8.29
CA GLU A 165 2.73 12.48 6.92
C GLU A 165 3.90 12.87 6.00
N ALA A 166 4.88 13.63 6.53
CA ALA A 166 6.09 13.99 5.81
C ALA A 166 7.02 12.79 5.60
N LYS A 167 7.05 11.84 6.55
CA LYS A 167 7.80 10.58 6.37
C LYS A 167 7.18 9.75 5.25
N LEU A 168 5.86 9.59 5.23
CA LEU A 168 5.16 8.86 4.16
C LEU A 168 5.44 9.50 2.80
N LEU A 169 5.33 10.83 2.70
CA LEU A 169 5.68 11.56 1.46
C LEU A 169 7.13 11.33 1.01
N ARG A 170 8.09 11.27 1.94
CA ARG A 170 9.49 10.94 1.62
C ARG A 170 9.65 9.50 1.14
N CYS A 171 8.92 8.55 1.75
CA CYS A 171 8.94 7.14 1.37
C CYS A 171 8.43 6.93 -0.05
N LEU A 172 7.45 7.72 -0.49
CA LEU A 172 6.84 7.59 -1.81
C LEU A 172 7.53 8.42 -2.90
N GLN A 173 8.47 9.29 -2.54
CA GLN A 173 9.02 10.30 -3.43
C GLN A 173 9.67 9.71 -4.69
N SER A 174 10.35 8.58 -4.58
CA SER A 174 11.00 7.89 -5.71
C SER A 174 10.00 7.38 -6.75
N SER A 175 8.76 7.10 -6.34
CA SER A 175 7.68 6.59 -7.19
C SER A 175 6.67 7.65 -7.64
N PHE A 176 6.84 8.92 -7.28
CA PHE A 176 5.90 9.98 -7.68
C PHE A 176 5.67 10.07 -9.20
N GLN A 177 6.66 9.71 -10.02
CA GLN A 177 6.54 9.73 -11.47
C GLN A 177 5.83 8.49 -12.06
N THR A 178 5.57 7.46 -11.26
CA THR A 178 4.90 6.21 -11.66
C THR A 178 3.54 6.04 -10.98
N LEU A 179 3.33 6.63 -9.80
CA LEU A 179 2.08 6.53 -9.05
C LEU A 179 0.87 7.00 -9.85
N SER A 180 -0.08 6.09 -10.01
CA SER A 180 -1.37 6.28 -10.67
C SER A 180 -2.54 6.17 -9.71
N GLN A 181 -2.36 5.44 -8.60
CA GLN A 181 -3.35 5.22 -7.57
C GLN A 181 -2.76 5.40 -6.18
N ILE A 182 -3.39 6.25 -5.37
CA ILE A 182 -3.09 6.39 -3.94
C ILE A 182 -4.39 6.25 -3.17
N ASP A 183 -4.41 5.38 -2.17
CA ASP A 183 -5.55 5.14 -1.30
C ASP A 183 -5.13 5.25 0.17
N LEU A 184 -5.66 6.25 0.85
CA LEU A 184 -5.50 6.45 2.29
C LEU A 184 -6.87 6.35 2.93
N LYS A 185 -7.04 5.39 3.84
CA LYS A 185 -8.30 5.18 4.55
C LYS A 185 -8.08 5.04 6.04
N GLY A 186 -8.83 5.77 6.85
CA GLY A 186 -8.80 5.61 8.31
C GLY A 186 -7.45 5.94 8.93
N THR A 187 -6.70 6.88 8.34
CA THR A 187 -5.35 7.29 8.76
C THR A 187 -5.43 8.68 9.40
N PRO A 188 -5.67 8.78 10.72
CA PRO A 188 -6.20 10.00 11.34
C PRO A 188 -5.24 11.20 11.36
N GLN A 189 -3.94 10.95 11.17
CA GLN A 189 -2.92 12.00 11.13
C GLN A 189 -2.74 12.66 9.75
N ILE A 190 -3.40 12.14 8.70
CA ILE A 190 -3.32 12.72 7.37
C ILE A 190 -4.12 14.03 7.31
N THR A 191 -3.51 15.08 6.75
CA THR A 191 -4.10 16.42 6.61
C THR A 191 -4.18 16.87 5.15
N ASP A 192 -4.77 18.04 4.91
CA ASP A 192 -4.83 18.66 3.58
C ASP A 192 -3.46 18.95 2.94
N ASN A 193 -2.39 19.01 3.75
CA ASN A 193 -1.03 19.17 3.23
C ASN A 193 -0.58 17.98 2.39
N PHE A 194 -1.06 16.76 2.70
CA PHE A 194 -0.73 15.57 1.93
C PHE A 194 -1.22 15.70 0.48
N SER A 195 -2.50 16.03 0.29
CA SER A 195 -3.12 16.30 -1.01
C SER A 195 -2.39 17.40 -1.79
N ARG A 196 -1.96 18.47 -1.11
CA ARG A 196 -1.17 19.55 -1.73
C ARG A 196 0.17 19.06 -2.28
N ARG A 197 0.85 18.15 -1.59
CA ARG A 197 2.13 17.61 -2.08
C ARG A 197 1.92 16.61 -3.22
N ILE A 198 0.95 15.72 -3.10
CA ILE A 198 0.66 14.69 -4.09
C ILE A 198 0.23 15.29 -5.43
N SER A 199 -0.74 16.22 -5.42
CA SER A 199 -1.29 16.86 -6.63
C SER A 199 -0.25 17.50 -7.55
N ARG A 200 0.84 18.03 -7.00
CA ARG A 200 1.93 18.67 -7.76
C ARG A 200 3.03 17.71 -8.18
N SER A 201 3.15 16.58 -7.50
CA SER A 201 4.29 15.67 -7.65
C SER A 201 3.96 14.43 -8.49
N CYS A 202 2.69 14.04 -8.56
CA CYS A 202 2.23 12.80 -9.20
C CYS A 202 1.48 13.08 -10.53
N PRO A 203 2.18 13.23 -11.67
CA PRO A 203 1.55 13.59 -12.95
C PRO A 203 0.68 12.47 -13.53
N ASN A 204 0.94 11.21 -13.16
CA ASN A 204 0.21 10.03 -13.62
C ASN A 204 -1.00 9.67 -12.75
N LEU A 205 -1.28 10.44 -11.69
CA LEU A 205 -2.37 10.13 -10.77
C LEU A 205 -3.72 10.17 -11.50
N ALA A 206 -4.44 9.06 -11.46
CA ALA A 206 -5.79 8.89 -12.01
C ALA A 206 -6.82 8.63 -10.91
N TYR A 207 -6.38 8.09 -9.78
CA TYR A 207 -7.22 7.77 -8.64
C TYR A 207 -6.56 8.21 -7.33
N PHE A 208 -7.31 8.91 -6.49
CA PHE A 208 -6.90 9.35 -5.18
C PHE A 208 -8.02 9.14 -4.17
N ARG A 209 -7.80 8.35 -3.12
CA ARG A 209 -8.73 8.22 -1.99
C ARG A 209 -8.05 8.73 -0.72
N ILE A 210 -8.80 9.52 0.04
CA ILE A 210 -8.44 10.06 1.35
C ILE A 210 -9.68 10.06 2.25
N SER A 211 -10.11 8.86 2.64
CA SER A 211 -11.39 8.64 3.34
C SER A 211 -11.20 8.31 4.81
N ASP A 212 -12.22 8.57 5.63
CA ASP A 212 -12.17 8.34 7.08
C ASP A 212 -10.98 9.05 7.78
N CYS A 213 -10.55 10.19 7.22
CA CYS A 213 -9.46 11.01 7.72
C CYS A 213 -10.02 12.32 8.33
N PRO A 214 -10.17 12.44 9.66
CA PRO A 214 -10.91 13.54 10.31
C PRO A 214 -10.26 14.93 10.18
N LEU A 215 -8.95 15.00 9.87
CA LEU A 215 -8.24 16.27 9.67
C LEU A 215 -8.26 16.74 8.21
N VAL A 216 -8.89 15.98 7.32
CA VAL A 216 -9.02 16.30 5.90
C VAL A 216 -10.30 17.08 5.69
N THR A 217 -10.19 18.17 4.93
CA THR A 217 -11.29 19.09 4.65
C THR A 217 -11.43 19.32 3.16
N THR A 218 -12.38 20.16 2.77
CA THR A 218 -12.53 20.67 1.39
C THR A 218 -11.23 21.20 0.77
N LEU A 219 -10.29 21.71 1.59
CA LEU A 219 -9.00 22.21 1.10
C LEU A 219 -8.14 21.13 0.43
N SER A 220 -8.36 19.84 0.70
CA SER A 220 -7.67 18.75 0.00
C SER A 220 -8.04 18.65 -1.49
N ALA A 221 -9.24 19.08 -1.88
CA ALA A 221 -9.68 18.99 -3.27
C ALA A 221 -9.05 20.09 -4.16
N LEU A 222 -8.82 21.28 -3.61
CA LEU A 222 -8.35 22.45 -4.37
C LEU A 222 -7.03 22.19 -5.12
N PRO A 223 -5.97 21.63 -4.50
CA PRO A 223 -4.70 21.42 -5.19
C PRO A 223 -4.81 20.51 -6.43
N PHE A 224 -5.73 19.56 -6.45
CA PHE A 224 -5.96 18.67 -7.61
C PHE A 224 -6.61 19.41 -8.79
N ILE A 225 -7.44 20.41 -8.49
CA ILE A 225 -8.04 21.30 -9.49
C ILE A 225 -6.96 22.30 -9.97
N GLU A 226 -6.29 23.00 -9.05
CA GLU A 226 -5.27 24.01 -9.37
C GLU A 226 -4.08 23.43 -10.14
N SER A 227 -3.69 22.19 -9.86
CA SER A 227 -2.52 21.53 -10.45
C SER A 227 -2.85 20.75 -11.73
N THR A 228 -4.01 21.00 -12.37
CA THR A 228 -4.46 20.25 -13.55
C THR A 228 -3.45 20.28 -14.71
N ALA A 229 -2.68 21.35 -14.84
CA ALA A 229 -1.65 21.51 -15.86
C ALA A 229 -0.49 20.50 -15.72
N PHE A 230 -0.23 20.02 -14.50
CA PHE A 230 0.83 19.04 -14.22
C PHE A 230 0.37 17.59 -14.47
N ARG A 231 -0.94 17.34 -14.58
CA ARG A 231 -1.47 15.99 -14.83
C ARG A 231 -1.30 15.59 -16.28
N ARG A 232 -0.99 14.32 -16.52
CA ARG A 232 -1.00 13.70 -17.85
C ARG A 232 -2.38 13.11 -18.20
N ASN A 233 -3.11 12.63 -17.19
CA ASN A 233 -4.46 12.11 -17.39
C ASN A 233 -5.48 13.25 -17.51
N ASP A 234 -6.50 13.02 -18.33
CA ASP A 234 -7.62 13.95 -18.46
C ASP A 234 -8.58 13.85 -17.28
N GLN A 235 -8.76 12.65 -16.73
CA GLN A 235 -9.64 12.38 -15.60
C GLN A 235 -8.83 12.08 -14.33
N LEU A 236 -9.34 12.54 -13.18
CA LEU A 236 -8.88 12.17 -11.86
C LEU A 236 -10.10 11.96 -10.96
N ASP A 237 -10.16 10.78 -10.35
CA ASP A 237 -11.19 10.44 -9.37
C ASP A 237 -10.64 10.68 -7.96
N VAL A 238 -11.35 11.48 -7.17
CA VAL A 238 -10.97 11.90 -5.82
C VAL A 238 -12.06 11.46 -4.84
N HIS A 239 -11.75 10.53 -3.95
CA HIS A 239 -12.66 10.01 -2.93
C HIS A 239 -12.32 10.62 -1.57
N MET A 240 -13.29 11.27 -0.95
CA MET A 240 -13.15 11.98 0.33
C MET A 240 -14.28 11.62 1.30
N ASP A 241 -14.79 10.39 1.19
CA ASP A 241 -15.86 9.87 2.06
C ASP A 241 -15.49 10.01 3.55
N ASN A 242 -16.45 10.43 4.38
CA ASN A 242 -16.29 10.62 5.84
C ASN A 242 -15.13 11.57 6.22
N THR A 243 -15.01 12.70 5.53
CA THR A 243 -14.08 13.80 5.85
C THR A 243 -14.85 15.11 6.11
N GLY A 244 -14.14 16.21 6.34
CA GLY A 244 -14.70 17.56 6.38
C GLY A 244 -14.95 18.18 4.99
N PHE A 245 -15.15 17.38 3.94
CA PHE A 245 -15.45 17.87 2.60
C PHE A 245 -16.86 18.46 2.50
N ASP A 246 -16.96 19.61 1.85
CA ASP A 246 -18.19 20.36 1.61
C ASP A 246 -18.15 20.96 0.19
N ALA A 247 -19.11 20.57 -0.64
CA ALA A 247 -19.20 21.00 -2.04
C ALA A 247 -19.47 22.51 -2.20
N ASP A 248 -20.23 23.11 -1.29
CA ASP A 248 -20.57 24.54 -1.31
C ASP A 248 -19.36 25.38 -0.89
N GLN A 249 -18.58 24.89 0.09
CA GLN A 249 -17.28 25.49 0.42
C GLN A 249 -16.31 25.41 -0.75
N LEU A 250 -16.27 24.30 -1.49
CA LEU A 250 -15.40 24.16 -2.67
C LEU A 250 -15.75 25.22 -3.72
N SER A 251 -17.03 25.39 -4.01
CA SER A 251 -17.54 26.43 -4.93
C SER A 251 -17.16 27.84 -4.47
N THR A 252 -17.24 28.10 -3.16
CA THR A 252 -16.84 29.38 -2.58
C THR A 252 -15.34 29.63 -2.73
N PHE A 253 -14.50 28.63 -2.44
CA PHE A 253 -13.05 28.73 -2.60
C PHE A 253 -12.63 28.98 -4.05
N MET A 254 -13.25 28.30 -5.02
CA MET A 254 -12.92 28.48 -6.44
C MET A 254 -13.30 29.87 -6.99
N ARG A 255 -14.18 30.61 -6.31
CA ARG A 255 -14.51 32.01 -6.64
C ARG A 255 -13.64 33.03 -5.92
N SER A 256 -12.82 32.59 -4.97
CA SER A 256 -11.94 33.46 -4.19
C SER A 256 -10.80 33.99 -5.06
N PRO A 257 -10.34 35.24 -4.85
CA PRO A 257 -9.10 35.74 -5.46
C PRO A 257 -7.85 34.96 -5.07
N LEU A 258 -7.92 34.13 -4.02
CA LEU A 258 -6.82 33.26 -3.57
C LEU A 258 -6.77 31.91 -4.30
N PHE A 259 -7.75 31.62 -5.16
CA PHE A 259 -7.76 30.39 -5.94
C PHE A 259 -6.58 30.37 -6.92
N GLY A 260 -5.79 29.29 -6.89
CA GLY A 260 -4.55 29.17 -7.66
C GLY A 260 -4.72 28.94 -9.17
N SER A 261 -5.95 29.03 -9.69
CA SER A 261 -6.29 28.85 -11.11
C SER A 261 -7.35 29.91 -11.53
N SER A 262 -7.63 30.03 -12.82
CA SER A 262 -8.66 30.95 -13.31
C SER A 262 -10.05 30.35 -13.08
N SER A 263 -10.87 31.00 -12.25
CA SER A 263 -12.23 30.55 -11.96
C SER A 263 -13.11 30.42 -13.21
N GLU A 264 -12.85 31.23 -14.25
CA GLU A 264 -13.58 31.20 -15.53
C GLU A 264 -13.28 29.95 -16.36
N GLU A 265 -12.15 29.29 -16.11
CA GLU A 265 -11.77 28.05 -16.80
C GLU A 265 -12.47 26.81 -16.22
N TRP A 266 -13.14 26.96 -15.08
CA TRP A 266 -13.73 25.84 -14.34
C TRP A 266 -15.25 25.93 -14.21
N CYS A 267 -15.90 24.78 -14.41
CA CYS A 267 -17.32 24.58 -14.14
C CYS A 267 -17.50 23.45 -13.13
N LEU A 268 -18.06 23.77 -11.96
CA LEU A 268 -18.47 22.77 -10.96
C LEU A 268 -19.91 22.34 -11.22
N LYS A 269 -20.12 21.03 -11.38
CA LYS A 269 -21.45 20.44 -11.55
C LYS A 269 -21.72 19.44 -10.41
N PRO A 270 -22.76 19.64 -9.61
CA PRO A 270 -23.18 18.61 -8.66
C PRO A 270 -23.66 17.38 -9.44
N VAL A 271 -23.29 16.21 -8.95
CA VAL A 271 -23.67 14.91 -9.49
C VAL A 271 -24.33 14.12 -8.39
N GLN A 272 -25.51 13.58 -8.67
CA GLN A 272 -26.23 12.69 -7.77
C GLN A 272 -25.91 11.26 -8.21
N ILE A 273 -25.31 10.47 -7.32
CA ILE A 273 -24.97 9.08 -7.60
C ILE A 273 -25.94 8.19 -6.81
N PRO A 274 -26.92 7.54 -7.48
CA PRO A 274 -27.87 6.66 -6.80
C PRO A 274 -27.25 5.27 -6.58
N LEU A 275 -26.49 5.10 -5.50
CA LEU A 275 -25.91 3.82 -5.08
C LEU A 275 -26.57 3.28 -3.81
N GLY A 276 -27.89 3.09 -3.83
CA GLY A 276 -28.65 2.64 -2.65
C GLY A 276 -28.76 3.67 -1.51
N PHE A 277 -27.96 4.73 -1.57
CA PHE A 277 -27.99 5.95 -0.77
C PHE A 277 -27.43 7.10 -1.61
N THR A 278 -27.75 8.34 -1.26
CA THR A 278 -27.29 9.53 -1.98
C THR A 278 -25.89 9.91 -1.49
N LYS A 279 -24.87 9.73 -2.34
CA LYS A 279 -23.54 10.34 -2.13
C LYS A 279 -23.48 11.71 -2.80
N SER A 280 -22.84 12.67 -2.15
CA SER A 280 -22.58 13.97 -2.75
C SER A 280 -21.39 13.83 -3.68
N ALA A 281 -21.57 14.11 -4.96
CA ALA A 281 -20.45 14.12 -5.89
C ALA A 281 -20.40 15.45 -6.64
N VAL A 282 -19.19 15.89 -6.97
CA VAL A 282 -18.96 17.12 -7.71
C VAL A 282 -18.01 16.83 -8.86
N LEU A 283 -18.43 17.21 -10.06
CA LEU A 283 -17.61 17.16 -11.25
C LEU A 283 -17.06 18.56 -11.54
N ALA A 284 -15.75 18.73 -11.38
CA ALA A 284 -15.03 19.94 -11.81
C ALA A 284 -14.54 19.74 -13.25
N LEU A 285 -15.05 20.56 -14.18
CA LEU A 285 -14.69 20.52 -15.59
C LEU A 285 -13.84 21.74 -15.95
N HIS A 286 -12.67 21.49 -16.54
CA HIS A 286 -11.78 22.51 -17.06
C HIS A 286 -12.07 22.79 -18.54
N ALA A 287 -11.82 24.01 -19.00
CA ALA A 287 -11.94 24.41 -20.40
C ALA A 287 -11.09 23.54 -21.37
N SER A 288 -10.00 22.95 -20.88
CA SER A 288 -9.15 22.03 -21.66
C SER A 288 -9.68 20.59 -21.76
N ARG A 289 -10.92 20.32 -21.34
CA ARG A 289 -11.54 18.97 -21.26
C ARG A 289 -11.00 18.05 -20.17
N LYS A 290 -10.08 18.52 -19.33
CA LYS A 290 -9.70 17.80 -18.11
C LYS A 290 -10.80 17.90 -17.07
N CYS A 291 -10.95 16.86 -16.26
CA CYS A 291 -11.90 16.84 -15.15
C CYS A 291 -11.29 16.28 -13.86
N VAL A 292 -11.92 16.64 -12.76
CA VAL A 292 -11.73 16.04 -11.44
C VAL A 292 -13.11 15.66 -10.93
N PHE A 293 -13.31 14.39 -10.61
CA PHE A 293 -14.56 13.89 -10.09
C PHE A 293 -14.41 13.57 -8.61
N ILE A 294 -15.11 14.31 -7.76
CA ILE A 294 -14.96 14.25 -6.31
C ILE A 294 -16.18 13.55 -5.71
N PHE A 295 -15.94 12.52 -4.91
CA PHE A 295 -16.95 11.74 -4.19
C PHE A 295 -16.84 12.00 -2.69
N ALA A 296 -17.96 12.26 -2.03
CA ALA A 296 -18.04 12.47 -0.58
C ALA A 296 -19.33 11.91 0.04
#